data_AF-A0A9P6GZL4-F1
#
_entry.id   AF-A0A9P6GZL4-F1
#
_cell.length_a   1.000
_cell.length_b   1.000
_cell.length_c   1.000
_cell.angle_alpha   90.00
_cell.angle_beta   90.00
_cell.angle_gamma   90.00
#
_symmetry.space_group_name_H-M   'P 1'
#
loop_
_entity.id
_entity.type
_entity.pdbx_description
1 polymer ?
#
loop_
_entity_poly.entity_id
_entity_poly.type
_entity_poly.pdbx_seq_one_letter_code
_entity_poly.pdbx_strand_id
1 'polypeptide(L)'
;MSNDNAEIRVDTRISTDIKVRHNKPDIFVLDKKRKEILLVEVGITNQDLLTVVENEKLRKYDLLANELGLMYKSKTKIVPYVMTWDGVVTAYHKKHIQELGIQPTLEAYIQSIVLKKTLESISLERSW
;
A
#
# COMPACT_ATOMS: atom_id res chain seq x y z
N MET A 1 -2.69 1.33 -15.36
CA MET A 1 -3.98 1.51 -16.06
C MET A 1 -4.49 2.92 -15.77
N SER A 2 -4.94 3.66 -16.78
CA SER A 2 -5.40 5.04 -16.61
C SER A 2 -6.68 5.23 -17.41
N ASN A 3 -7.67 5.90 -16.83
CA ASN A 3 -8.88 6.36 -17.52
C ASN A 3 -9.16 7.81 -17.11
N ASP A 4 -10.31 8.37 -17.51
CA ASP A 4 -10.64 9.77 -17.25
C ASP A 4 -10.80 10.09 -15.75
N ASN A 5 -11.13 9.07 -14.93
CA ASN A 5 -11.42 9.24 -13.51
C ASN A 5 -10.18 9.00 -12.64
N ALA A 6 -9.37 8.01 -12.98
CA ALA A 6 -8.30 7.55 -12.12
C ALA A 6 -7.12 6.97 -12.90
N GLU A 7 -5.97 6.96 -12.23
CA GLU A 7 -4.79 6.23 -12.66
C GLU A 7 -4.30 5.32 -11.55
N ILE A 8 -4.10 4.06 -11.87
CA ILE A 8 -3.57 3.05 -10.96
C ILE A 8 -2.29 2.46 -11.56
N ARG A 9 -1.22 2.45 -10.77
CA ARG A 9 0.04 1.82 -11.10
C ARG A 9 0.42 0.86 -9.98
N VAL A 10 0.88 -0.33 -10.35
CA VAL A 10 1.34 -1.35 -9.41
C VAL A 10 2.81 -1.59 -9.72
N ASP A 11 3.66 -1.63 -8.70
CA ASP A 11 5.09 -1.92 -8.85
C ASP A 11 5.78 -1.09 -9.93
N THR A 12 5.41 0.18 -10.04
CA THR A 12 5.91 1.06 -11.11
C THR A 12 6.69 2.21 -10.51
N ARG A 13 7.87 2.51 -11.07
CA ARG A 13 8.63 3.71 -10.68
C ARG A 13 7.89 4.96 -11.14
N ILE A 14 7.81 5.93 -10.26
CA ILE A 14 7.21 7.24 -10.52
C ILE A 14 8.34 8.23 -10.76
N SER A 15 8.32 8.88 -11.92
CA SER A 15 9.25 9.96 -12.23
C SER A 15 8.75 11.26 -11.62
N THR A 16 9.68 12.03 -11.05
CA THR A 16 9.48 13.36 -10.46
C THR A 16 10.52 14.32 -11.01
N ASP A 17 10.30 15.63 -10.86
CA ASP A 17 11.23 16.64 -11.37
C ASP A 17 12.57 16.63 -10.62
N ILE A 18 12.55 16.24 -9.35
CA ILE A 18 13.77 15.96 -8.57
C ILE A 18 14.06 14.47 -8.47
N LYS A 19 15.31 14.10 -8.20
CA LYS A 19 15.69 12.71 -7.96
C LYS A 19 15.31 12.28 -6.54
N VAL A 20 14.31 11.41 -6.41
CA VAL A 20 13.91 10.79 -5.13
C VAL A 20 14.47 9.36 -5.04
N ARG A 21 14.99 8.97 -3.87
CA ARG A 21 15.56 7.62 -3.64
C ARG A 21 14.50 6.52 -3.70
N HIS A 22 13.39 6.73 -2.99
CA HIS A 22 12.25 5.81 -2.96
C HIS A 22 11.15 6.35 -3.86
N ASN A 23 10.95 5.71 -5.02
CA ASN A 23 9.99 6.17 -6.02
C ASN A 23 9.15 5.04 -6.63
N LYS A 24 9.13 3.86 -6.03
CA LYS A 24 8.40 2.68 -6.51
C LYS A 24 7.48 2.14 -5.41
N PRO A 25 6.34 2.80 -5.14
CA PRO A 25 5.36 2.25 -4.21
C PRO A 25 4.77 0.94 -4.74
N ASP A 26 4.29 0.08 -3.84
CA ASP A 26 3.60 -1.16 -4.21
C ASP A 26 2.37 -0.83 -5.07
N ILE A 27 1.57 0.15 -4.63
CA ILE A 27 0.43 0.67 -5.40
C ILE A 27 0.41 2.20 -5.34
N PHE A 28 0.23 2.81 -6.50
CA PHE A 28 -0.08 4.23 -6.67
C PHE A 28 -1.50 4.36 -7.23
N VAL A 29 -2.29 5.24 -6.60
CA VAL A 29 -3.63 5.60 -7.08
C VAL A 29 -3.72 7.12 -7.16
N LEU A 30 -4.07 7.65 -8.33
CA LEU A 30 -4.44 9.05 -8.52
C LEU A 30 -5.93 9.11 -8.85
N ASP A 31 -6.72 9.72 -7.98
CA ASP A 31 -8.08 10.13 -8.28
C ASP A 31 -8.04 11.52 -8.94
N LYS A 32 -8.29 11.55 -10.25
CA LYS A 32 -8.20 12.77 -11.06
C LYS A 32 -9.32 13.76 -10.77
N LYS A 33 -10.46 13.27 -10.25
CA LYS A 33 -11.65 14.06 -9.89
C LYS A 33 -11.49 14.70 -8.52
N ARG A 34 -11.11 13.90 -7.52
CA ARG A 34 -10.94 14.36 -6.13
C ARG A 34 -9.61 15.03 -5.88
N LYS A 35 -8.67 14.95 -6.84
CA LYS A 35 -7.29 15.46 -6.70
C LYS A 35 -6.62 14.87 -5.47
N GLU A 36 -6.69 13.55 -5.36
CA GLU A 36 -6.11 12.78 -4.26
C GLU A 36 -5.17 11.70 -4.81
N ILE A 37 -4.02 11.57 -4.18
CA ILE A 37 -3.02 10.54 -4.47
C ILE A 37 -2.89 9.65 -3.24
N LEU A 38 -2.96 8.34 -3.44
CA LEU A 38 -2.65 7.33 -2.44
C LEU A 38 -1.38 6.58 -2.85
N LEU A 39 -0.41 6.56 -1.95
CA LEU A 39 0.79 5.72 -2.03
C LEU A 39 0.61 4.59 -1.02
N VAL A 40 0.35 3.38 -1.50
CA VAL A 40 0.09 2.22 -0.65
C VAL A 40 1.34 1.37 -0.55
N GLU A 41 1.67 0.97 0.67
CA GLU A 41 2.75 0.03 0.96
C GLU A 41 2.23 -1.12 1.80
N VAL A 42 2.42 -2.33 1.30
CA VAL A 42 1.92 -3.55 1.93
C VAL A 42 3.05 -4.21 2.71
N GLY A 43 2.81 -4.61 3.95
CA GLY A 43 3.77 -5.31 4.78
C GLY A 43 3.13 -6.47 5.53
N ILE A 44 3.69 -7.67 5.37
CA ILE A 44 3.36 -8.82 6.21
C ILE A 44 4.55 -9.06 7.14
N THR A 45 4.31 -9.10 8.45
CA THR A 45 5.38 -9.17 9.47
C THR A 45 5.01 -10.07 10.65
N ASN A 46 5.90 -10.19 11.64
CA ASN A 46 5.58 -10.79 12.93
C ASN A 46 4.99 -9.75 13.89
N GLN A 47 4.41 -10.20 14.99
CA GLN A 47 3.76 -9.30 15.95
C GLN A 47 4.73 -8.30 16.60
N ASP A 48 5.98 -8.72 16.88
CA ASP A 48 6.99 -7.89 17.55
C ASP A 48 7.41 -6.67 16.73
N LEU A 49 7.43 -6.81 15.40
CA LEU A 49 7.85 -5.77 14.47
C LEU A 49 6.68 -4.97 13.89
N LEU A 50 5.43 -5.30 14.22
CA LEU A 50 4.24 -4.77 13.56
C LEU A 50 4.20 -3.24 13.54
N THR A 51 4.37 -2.61 14.70
CA THR A 51 4.38 -1.14 14.85
C THR A 51 5.60 -0.50 14.16
N VAL A 52 6.76 -1.17 14.18
CA VAL A 52 7.98 -0.66 13.56
C VAL A 52 7.82 -0.63 12.04
N VAL A 53 7.40 -1.75 11.45
CA VAL A 53 7.18 -1.88 10.00
C VAL A 53 6.11 -0.92 9.49
N GLU A 54 5.01 -0.73 10.25
CA GLU A 54 3.98 0.25 9.91
C GLU A 54 4.54 1.67 9.85
N ASN A 55 5.32 2.08 10.86
CA ASN A 55 5.93 3.42 10.89
C ASN A 55 6.99 3.62 9.81
N GLU A 56 7.81 2.60 9.53
CA GLU A 56 8.80 2.65 8.44
C GLU A 56 8.11 2.86 7.09
N LYS A 57 7.04 2.08 6.81
CA LYS A 57 6.28 2.21 5.56
C LYS A 57 5.56 3.54 5.44
N LEU A 58 5.03 4.07 6.55
CA LEU A 58 4.38 5.38 6.56
C LEU A 58 5.34 6.50 6.16
N ARG A 59 6.61 6.44 6.57
CA ARG A 59 7.61 7.50 6.33
C ARG A 59 8.44 7.31 5.06
N LYS A 60 8.45 6.10 4.49
CA LYS A 60 9.28 5.71 3.34
C LYS A 60 9.16 6.66 2.14
N TYR A 61 7.99 7.26 1.94
CA TYR A 61 7.68 8.11 0.79
C TYR A 61 7.37 9.57 1.13
N ASP A 62 7.74 10.07 2.31
CA ASP A 62 7.42 11.47 2.69
C ASP A 62 7.87 12.47 1.61
N LEU A 63 9.10 12.32 1.10
CA LEU A 63 9.63 13.17 0.04
C LEU A 63 8.86 12.99 -1.29
N LEU A 64 8.58 11.75 -1.69
CA LEU A 64 7.83 11.46 -2.91
C LEU A 64 6.41 12.02 -2.83
N ALA A 65 5.75 11.90 -1.69
CA ALA A 65 4.40 12.37 -1.46
C ALA A 65 4.30 13.89 -1.63
N ASN A 66 5.28 14.63 -1.11
CA ASN A 66 5.37 16.08 -1.25
C ASN A 66 5.56 16.48 -2.72
N GLU A 67 6.52 15.87 -3.42
CA GLU A 67 6.77 16.16 -4.84
C GLU A 67 5.55 15.88 -5.71
N LEU A 68 4.90 14.73 -5.52
CA LEU A 68 3.67 14.39 -6.25
C LEU A 68 2.52 15.34 -5.93
N GLY A 69 2.43 15.79 -4.67
CA GLY A 69 1.42 16.77 -4.28
C GLY A 69 1.58 18.09 -5.03
N LEU A 70 2.83 18.54 -5.23
CA LEU A 70 3.15 19.73 -6.01
C LEU A 70 2.90 19.51 -7.51
N MET A 71 3.44 18.43 -8.08
CA MET A 71 3.34 18.14 -9.53
C MET A 71 1.89 18.00 -10.00
N TYR A 72 1.07 17.27 -9.25
CA TYR A 72 -0.33 16.99 -9.60
C TYR A 72 -1.32 17.96 -8.99
N LYS A 73 -0.85 18.93 -8.17
CA LYS A 73 -1.70 19.85 -7.39
C LYS A 73 -2.78 19.09 -6.62
N SER A 74 -2.38 18.00 -5.97
CA SER A 74 -3.26 17.01 -5.36
C SER A 74 -2.86 16.74 -3.93
N LYS A 75 -3.81 16.34 -3.08
CA LYS A 75 -3.51 15.89 -1.72
C LYS A 75 -2.90 14.49 -1.81
N THR A 76 -1.72 14.29 -1.26
CA THR A 76 -1.08 12.96 -1.21
C THR A 76 -1.18 12.36 0.19
N LYS A 77 -1.48 11.07 0.26
CA LYS A 77 -1.44 10.27 1.49
C LYS A 77 -0.60 9.03 1.28
N ILE A 78 0.19 8.68 2.29
CA ILE A 78 0.88 7.40 2.37
C ILE A 78 0.04 6.50 3.28
N VAL A 79 -0.31 5.32 2.79
CA VAL A 79 -1.17 4.38 3.50
C VAL A 79 -0.41 3.07 3.68
N PRO A 80 0.12 2.78 4.88
CA PRO A 80 0.66 1.47 5.20
C PRO A 80 -0.51 0.49 5.37
N TYR A 81 -0.51 -0.61 4.60
CA TYR A 81 -1.34 -1.78 4.85
C TYR A 81 -0.44 -2.84 5.49
N VAL A 82 -0.41 -2.89 6.82
CA VAL A 82 0.52 -3.77 7.55
C VAL A 82 -0.25 -4.66 8.51
N MET A 83 0.00 -5.96 8.41
CA MET A 83 -0.60 -6.97 9.27
C MET A 83 0.36 -8.14 9.51
N THR A 84 0.07 -8.96 10.50
CA THR A 84 0.78 -10.22 10.68
C THR A 84 0.18 -11.33 9.81
N TRP A 85 0.93 -12.41 9.64
CA TRP A 85 0.47 -13.59 8.89
C TRP A 85 -0.74 -14.28 9.53
N ASP A 86 -0.96 -14.12 10.84
CA ASP A 86 -2.12 -14.62 11.59
C ASP A 86 -3.25 -13.59 11.76
N GLY A 87 -3.15 -12.43 11.11
CA GLY A 87 -4.24 -11.45 11.04
C GLY A 87 -4.24 -10.37 12.11
N VAL A 88 -3.20 -10.28 12.95
CA VAL A 88 -3.03 -9.22 13.93
C VAL A 88 -2.68 -7.90 13.22
N VAL A 89 -3.33 -6.83 13.64
CA VAL A 89 -3.18 -5.48 13.08
C VAL A 89 -2.99 -4.45 14.20
N THR A 90 -2.49 -3.27 13.85
CA THR A 90 -2.39 -2.15 14.80
C THR A 90 -3.74 -1.49 15.03
N ALA A 91 -3.83 -0.64 16.06
CA ALA A 91 -5.01 0.21 16.27
C ALA A 91 -5.24 1.23 15.12
N TYR A 92 -4.20 1.56 14.34
CA TYR A 92 -4.28 2.50 13.22
C TYR A 92 -4.79 1.86 11.93
N HIS A 93 -4.68 0.54 11.80
CA HIS A 93 -5.09 -0.21 10.60
C HIS A 93 -6.51 0.14 10.14
N LYS A 94 -7.46 0.24 11.08
CA LYS A 94 -8.85 0.62 10.75
C LYS A 94 -8.95 1.97 10.02
N LYS A 95 -8.12 2.94 10.40
CA LYS A 95 -8.06 4.25 9.73
C LYS A 95 -7.49 4.11 8.31
N HIS A 96 -6.44 3.32 8.14
CA HIS A 96 -5.82 3.08 6.84
C HIS A 96 -6.79 2.39 5.86
N ILE A 97 -7.52 1.37 6.29
CA ILE A 97 -8.56 0.70 5.50
C ILE A 97 -9.67 1.67 5.06
N GLN A 98 -10.09 2.57 5.96
CA GLN A 98 -11.06 3.61 5.64
C GLN A 98 -10.53 4.62 4.60
N GLU A 99 -9.24 4.98 4.67
CA GLU A 99 -8.59 5.85 3.68
C GLU A 99 -8.52 5.18 2.29
N LEU A 100 -8.38 3.86 2.24
CA LEU A 100 -8.44 3.07 1.00
C LEU A 100 -9.87 2.84 0.48
N GLY A 101 -10.90 3.11 1.30
CA GLY A 101 -12.28 2.81 0.96
C GLY A 101 -12.60 1.31 0.86
N ILE A 102 -11.81 0.47 1.54
CA ILE A 102 -11.99 -0.99 1.51
C ILE A 102 -13.06 -1.39 2.52
N GLN A 103 -14.04 -2.17 2.08
CA GLN A 103 -15.06 -2.73 2.97
C GLN A 103 -14.51 -3.95 3.71
N PRO A 104 -14.97 -4.25 4.94
CA PRO A 104 -14.51 -5.40 5.72
C PRO A 104 -14.64 -6.75 5.00
N THR A 105 -15.67 -6.91 4.17
CA THR A 105 -15.89 -8.12 3.35
C THR A 105 -14.82 -8.29 2.28
N LEU A 106 -14.40 -7.19 1.65
CA LEU A 106 -13.32 -7.19 0.67
C LEU A 106 -11.96 -7.43 1.35
N GLU A 107 -11.75 -6.85 2.53
CA GLU A 107 -10.54 -7.10 3.31
C GLU A 107 -10.41 -8.58 3.69
N ALA A 108 -11.47 -9.18 4.22
CA ALA A 108 -11.51 -10.61 4.53
C ALA A 108 -11.25 -11.49 3.29
N TYR A 109 -11.80 -11.09 2.13
CA TYR A 109 -11.54 -11.77 0.86
C TYR A 109 -10.06 -11.68 0.46
N ILE A 110 -9.46 -10.49 0.51
CA ILE A 110 -8.03 -10.28 0.24
C ILE A 110 -7.18 -11.17 1.17
N GLN A 111 -7.48 -11.16 2.47
CA GLN A 111 -6.78 -12.00 3.46
C GLN A 111 -6.90 -13.49 3.13
N SER A 112 -8.10 -13.96 2.78
CA SER A 112 -8.31 -15.37 2.40
C SER A 112 -7.48 -15.80 1.18
N ILE A 113 -7.36 -14.92 0.18
CA ILE A 113 -6.54 -15.18 -1.01
C ILE A 113 -5.05 -15.24 -0.64
N VAL A 114 -4.58 -14.30 0.18
CA VAL A 114 -3.17 -14.24 0.59
C VAL A 114 -2.80 -15.50 1.38
N LEU A 115 -3.62 -15.91 2.34
CA LEU A 115 -3.43 -17.14 3.10
C LEU A 115 -3.41 -18.38 2.20
N LYS A 116 -4.39 -18.50 1.30
CA LYS A 116 -4.47 -19.62 0.35
C LYS A 116 -3.24 -19.69 -0.54
N LYS A 117 -2.83 -18.57 -1.14
CA LYS A 117 -1.65 -18.50 -2.01
C LYS A 117 -0.36 -18.80 -1.25
N THR A 118 -0.24 -18.33 -0.02
CA THR A 118 0.93 -18.60 0.83
C THR A 118 1.05 -20.09 1.13
N LEU A 119 -0.07 -20.74 1.46
CA LEU A 119 -0.13 -22.18 1.68
C LEU A 119 0.24 -22.98 0.41
N GLU A 120 -0.30 -22.58 -0.75
CA GLU A 120 0.01 -23.18 -2.04
C GLU A 120 1.52 -23.10 -2.36
N SER A 121 2.13 -21.92 -2.16
CA SER A 121 3.57 -21.72 -2.39
C SER A 121 4.44 -22.60 -1.49
N ILE A 122 4.14 -22.67 -0.19
CA ILE A 122 4.89 -23.51 0.76
C ILE A 122 4.73 -25.00 0.43
N SER A 123 3.54 -25.40 -0.02
CA SER A 123 3.27 -26.80 -0.37
C SER A 123 4.02 -27.22 -1.64
N LEU A 124 4.14 -26.32 -2.63
CA LEU A 124 4.90 -26.55 -3.84
C LEU A 124 6.40 -26.69 -3.57
N GLU A 125 6.97 -25.90 -2.67
CA GLU A 125 8.39 -26.02 -2.29
C GLU A 125 8.74 -27.35 -1.61
N ARG A 126 7.79 -27.97 -0.89
CA ARG A 126 7.99 -29.28 -0.25
C ARG A 126 7.82 -30.47 -1.20
N SER A 127 7.47 -30.22 -2.45
CA SER A 127 7.19 -31.23 -3.47
C SER A 127 8.40 -31.54 -4.38
N TRP A 128 9.56 -30.92 -4.10
CA TRP A 128 10.82 -31.08 -4.84
C TRP A 128 11.93 -31.63 -3.94
#